data_AF-A0A850PH35-F1
#
_entry.id   AF-A0A850PH35-F1
#
_cell.length_a   1.000
_cell.length_b   1.000
_cell.length_c   1.000
_cell.angle_alpha   90.00
_cell.angle_beta   90.00
_cell.angle_gamma   90.00
#
_symmetry.space_group_name_H-M   'P 1'
#
loop_
_entity.id
_entity.type
_entity.pdbx_description
1 polymer ?
#
loop_
_entity_poly.entity_id
_entity_poly.type
_entity_poly.pdbx_seq_one_letter_code
_entity_poly.pdbx_strand_id
1 'polypeptide(L)'
;IAAAPPPDILAQLAAHGDTVATAEPEAVAPQDDEARAERARRIGHMVREILGDSDAAFRPVHALYQDLLVRCRIAGLGRDVLDLAAFRRVLSVARSGVPPEEEATDDWREAERLAFALPEDVQGVFLLLARAAMTGAPCPDDAALARAYGTHSPGRARRQLTYLEERNLVVVREDGMGRRAVAVIGTAWETAAAAS
;
A
#
# COMPACT_ATOMS: atom_id res chain seq x y z
N ILE A 1 5.67 71.77 25.22
CA ILE A 1 5.19 70.80 24.21
C ILE A 1 5.86 69.48 24.55
N ALA A 2 5.17 68.59 25.28
CA ALA A 2 5.72 67.31 25.72
C ALA A 2 5.54 66.27 24.62
N ALA A 3 6.61 65.55 24.27
CA ALA A 3 6.62 64.52 23.23
C ALA A 3 5.82 63.28 23.68
N ALA A 4 5.00 62.74 22.78
CA ALA A 4 4.21 61.53 23.01
C ALA A 4 5.12 60.31 23.25
N PRO A 5 4.73 59.36 24.12
CA PRO A 5 5.53 58.17 24.39
C PRO A 5 5.59 57.26 23.15
N PRO A 6 6.68 56.47 23.00
CA PRO A 6 6.82 55.56 21.86
C PRO A 6 5.77 54.44 21.91
N PRO A 7 5.34 53.95 20.74
CA PRO A 7 4.31 52.92 20.66
C PRO A 7 4.79 51.61 21.32
N ASP A 8 3.92 51.05 22.16
CA ASP A 8 4.18 49.80 22.87
C ASP A 8 4.04 48.61 21.92
N ILE A 9 5.18 48.14 21.43
CA ILE A 9 5.30 47.02 20.50
C ILE A 9 4.80 45.71 21.16
N LEU A 10 4.88 45.58 22.49
CA LEU A 10 4.42 44.38 23.20
C LEU A 10 2.89 44.31 23.23
N ALA A 11 2.21 45.45 23.33
CA ALA A 11 0.75 45.52 23.25
C ALA A 11 0.21 45.16 21.85
N GLN A 12 0.95 45.50 20.79
CA GLN A 12 0.56 45.15 19.41
C GLN A 12 0.77 43.65 19.11
N LEU A 13 1.81 43.03 19.65
CA LEU A 13 2.07 41.59 19.51
C LEU A 13 1.02 40.74 20.25
N ALA A 14 0.60 41.17 21.45
CA ALA A 14 -0.45 40.49 22.22
C ALA A 14 -1.80 40.49 21.48
N ALA A 15 -2.19 41.65 20.90
CA ALA A 15 -3.43 41.76 20.13
C ALA A 15 -3.43 40.92 18.84
N HIS A 16 -2.25 40.63 18.26
CA HIS A 16 -2.12 39.76 17.09
C HIS A 16 -2.16 38.27 17.46
N GLY A 17 -1.74 37.91 18.68
CA GLY A 17 -1.82 36.53 19.18
C GLY A 17 -3.26 36.05 19.40
N ASP A 18 -4.13 36.93 19.90
CA ASP A 18 -5.54 36.60 20.16
C ASP A 18 -6.36 36.40 18.88
N THR A 19 -5.96 37.02 17.76
CA THR A 19 -6.59 36.76 16.44
C THR A 19 -6.21 35.41 15.82
N VAL A 20 -5.10 34.80 16.26
CA VAL A 20 -4.63 33.50 15.75
C VAL A 20 -5.18 32.32 16.59
N ALA A 21 -5.64 32.59 17.81
CA ALA A 21 -6.11 31.58 18.75
C ALA A 21 -7.54 31.05 18.50
N THR A 22 -8.25 31.57 17.49
CA THR A 22 -9.57 31.06 17.08
C THR A 22 -9.57 30.54 15.64
N ALA A 23 -8.47 29.92 15.22
CA ALA A 23 -8.53 29.02 14.07
C ALA A 23 -9.15 27.70 14.53
N GLU A 24 -10.49 27.63 14.51
CA GLU A 24 -11.18 26.36 14.47
C GLU A 24 -10.56 25.52 13.33
N PRO A 25 -10.27 24.22 13.55
CA PRO A 25 -9.72 23.39 12.50
C PRO A 25 -10.73 23.38 11.34
N GLU A 26 -10.38 24.05 10.25
CA GLU A 26 -11.15 24.10 9.03
C GLU A 26 -11.37 22.65 8.58
N ALA A 27 -12.59 22.16 8.77
CA ALA A 27 -12.97 20.81 8.40
C ALA A 27 -12.84 20.71 6.88
N VAL A 28 -11.76 20.08 6.41
CA VAL A 28 -11.55 19.72 5.00
C VAL A 28 -12.83 19.02 4.53
N ALA A 29 -13.51 19.61 3.55
CA ALA A 29 -14.86 19.22 3.19
C ALA A 29 -14.91 17.78 2.61
N PRO A 30 -15.97 17.01 2.87
CA PRO A 30 -16.12 15.63 2.38
C PRO A 30 -16.05 15.46 0.84
N GLN A 31 -16.18 16.55 0.08
CA GLN A 31 -16.03 16.54 -1.39
C GLN A 31 -14.58 16.30 -1.84
N ASP A 32 -13.59 16.74 -1.07
CA ASP A 32 -12.18 16.53 -1.38
C ASP A 32 -11.74 15.09 -1.09
N ASP A 33 -12.36 14.45 -0.10
CA ASP A 33 -12.09 13.06 0.25
C ASP A 33 -12.64 12.09 -0.80
N GLU A 34 -13.86 12.31 -1.29
CA GLU A 34 -14.43 11.49 -2.36
C GLU A 34 -13.66 11.66 -3.68
N ALA A 35 -13.25 12.89 -4.02
CA ALA A 35 -12.42 13.14 -5.20
C ALA A 35 -11.05 12.43 -5.09
N ARG A 36 -10.45 12.43 -3.89
CA ARG A 36 -9.19 11.72 -3.61
C ARG A 36 -9.37 10.20 -3.71
N ALA A 37 -10.46 9.66 -3.17
CA ALA A 37 -10.80 8.25 -3.26
C ALA A 37 -11.03 7.80 -4.71
N GLU A 38 -11.78 8.57 -5.49
CA GLU A 38 -12.01 8.29 -6.91
C GLU A 38 -10.70 8.32 -7.70
N ARG A 39 -9.83 9.28 -7.41
CA ARG A 39 -8.50 9.32 -8.01
C ARG A 39 -7.67 8.09 -7.66
N ALA A 40 -7.69 7.65 -6.40
CA ALA A 40 -7.00 6.44 -5.97
C ALA A 40 -7.54 5.20 -6.70
N ARG A 41 -8.87 5.06 -6.82
CA ARG A 41 -9.52 3.98 -7.59
C ARG A 41 -9.07 3.96 -9.05
N ARG A 42 -9.04 5.13 -9.71
CA ARG A 42 -8.56 5.27 -11.11
C ARG A 42 -7.09 4.87 -11.27
N ILE A 43 -6.24 5.26 -10.32
CA ILE A 43 -4.81 4.86 -10.33
C ILE A 43 -4.67 3.35 -10.15
N GLY A 44 -5.36 2.76 -9.16
CA GLY A 44 -5.35 1.32 -8.92
C GLY A 44 -5.82 0.52 -10.14
N HIS A 45 -6.87 1.00 -10.81
CA HIS A 45 -7.34 0.42 -12.07
C HIS A 45 -6.26 0.46 -13.17
N MET A 46 -5.61 1.61 -13.40
CA MET A 46 -4.54 1.71 -14.39
C MET A 46 -3.35 0.79 -14.08
N VAL A 47 -2.99 0.62 -12.80
CA VAL A 47 -1.92 -0.30 -12.41
C VAL A 47 -2.30 -1.75 -12.71
N ARG A 48 -3.56 -2.14 -12.48
CA ARG A 48 -4.06 -3.47 -12.87
C ARG A 48 -4.06 -3.66 -14.38
N GLU A 49 -4.45 -2.66 -15.16
CA GLU A 49 -4.35 -2.72 -16.63
C GLU A 49 -2.91 -2.90 -17.11
N ILE A 50 -1.96 -2.18 -16.49
CA ILE A 50 -0.53 -2.35 -16.79
C ILE A 50 -0.09 -3.79 -16.51
N LEU A 51 -0.50 -4.37 -15.38
CA LEU A 51 -0.16 -5.75 -15.01
C LEU A 51 -0.88 -6.82 -15.84
N GLY A 52 -1.95 -6.47 -16.55
CA GLY A 52 -2.66 -7.37 -17.47
C GLY A 52 -1.87 -7.70 -18.74
N ASP A 53 -0.82 -6.95 -19.05
CA ASP A 53 0.14 -7.27 -20.12
C ASP A 53 1.05 -8.44 -19.67
N SER A 54 1.18 -9.48 -20.51
CA SER A 54 1.78 -10.77 -20.15
C SER A 54 3.22 -10.69 -19.63
N ASP A 55 3.97 -9.67 -20.05
CA ASP A 55 5.35 -9.46 -19.58
C ASP A 55 5.47 -8.48 -18.42
N ALA A 56 4.39 -7.77 -18.05
CA ALA A 56 4.45 -6.68 -17.08
C ALA A 56 4.79 -7.12 -15.66
N ALA A 57 4.44 -8.36 -15.27
CA ALA A 57 4.70 -8.89 -13.93
C ALA A 57 6.19 -8.80 -13.52
N PHE A 58 7.09 -8.92 -14.50
CA PHE A 58 8.54 -8.98 -14.28
C PHE A 58 9.28 -7.74 -14.79
N ARG A 59 8.58 -6.77 -15.39
CA ARG A 59 9.23 -5.52 -15.81
C ARG A 59 9.81 -4.79 -14.60
N PRO A 60 10.96 -4.11 -14.76
CA PRO A 60 11.52 -3.29 -13.70
C PRO A 60 10.50 -2.27 -13.17
N VAL A 61 10.44 -2.10 -11.84
CA VAL A 61 9.49 -1.20 -11.18
C VAL A 61 9.54 0.23 -11.75
N HIS A 62 10.73 0.72 -12.10
CA HIS A 62 10.87 2.05 -12.70
C HIS A 62 10.19 2.15 -14.08
N ALA A 63 10.22 1.09 -14.89
CA ALA A 63 9.56 1.07 -16.19
C ALA A 63 8.04 1.06 -16.03
N LEU A 64 7.52 0.27 -15.08
CA LEU A 64 6.10 0.27 -14.71
C LEU A 64 5.64 1.65 -14.22
N TYR A 65 6.46 2.32 -13.42
CA TYR A 65 6.17 3.65 -12.92
C TYR A 65 6.10 4.69 -14.05
N GLN A 66 7.03 4.65 -15.01
CA GLN A 66 6.99 5.56 -16.16
C GLN A 66 5.76 5.32 -17.05
N ASP A 67 5.38 4.06 -17.29
CA ASP A 67 4.15 3.69 -18.01
C ASP A 67 2.91 4.29 -17.31
N LEU A 68 2.82 4.11 -15.99
CA LEU A 68 1.73 4.70 -15.19
C LEU A 68 1.69 6.23 -15.33
N LEU A 69 2.83 6.92 -15.22
CA LEU A 69 2.88 8.39 -15.35
C LEU A 69 2.42 8.88 -16.73
N VAL A 70 2.72 8.12 -17.79
CA VAL A 70 2.23 8.42 -19.14
C VAL A 70 0.71 8.26 -19.21
N ARG A 71 0.16 7.15 -18.69
CA ARG A 71 -1.30 6.92 -18.66
C ARG A 71 -2.04 7.97 -17.84
N CYS A 72 -1.50 8.34 -16.67
CA CYS A 72 -2.05 9.38 -15.83
C CYS A 72 -2.12 10.74 -16.54
N ARG A 73 -1.10 11.08 -17.35
CA ARG A 73 -1.08 12.31 -18.14
C ARG A 73 -2.16 12.31 -19.23
N ILE A 74 -2.30 11.19 -19.95
CA ILE A 74 -3.33 11.02 -20.98
C ILE A 74 -4.74 11.14 -20.36
N ALA A 75 -4.91 10.59 -19.15
CA ALA A 75 -6.17 10.62 -18.40
C ALA A 75 -6.45 11.95 -17.66
N GLY A 76 -5.57 12.96 -17.80
CA GLY A 76 -5.73 14.29 -17.20
C GLY A 76 -5.51 14.37 -15.69
N LEU A 77 -4.86 13.37 -15.06
CA LEU A 77 -4.66 13.32 -13.60
C LEU A 77 -3.54 14.22 -13.07
N GLY A 78 -2.73 14.82 -13.96
CA GLY A 78 -1.58 15.68 -13.62
C GLY A 78 -0.22 14.97 -13.68
N ARG A 79 0.86 15.69 -13.32
CA ARG A 79 2.24 15.15 -13.29
C ARG A 79 2.63 14.58 -11.92
N ASP A 80 2.21 15.24 -10.84
CA ASP A 80 2.56 14.85 -9.46
C ASP A 80 1.50 13.91 -8.90
N VAL A 81 1.28 12.79 -9.61
CA VAL A 81 0.14 11.94 -9.31
C VAL A 81 0.36 11.10 -8.07
N LEU A 82 1.54 10.52 -8.00
CA LEU A 82 1.96 9.53 -7.03
C LEU A 82 3.49 9.55 -7.04
N ASP A 83 4.12 9.52 -5.87
CA ASP A 83 5.57 9.29 -5.82
C ASP A 83 5.89 7.80 -6.03
N LEU A 84 7.19 7.47 -6.10
CA LEU A 84 7.63 6.10 -6.35
C LEU A 84 7.27 5.14 -5.18
N ALA A 85 7.24 5.62 -3.93
CA ALA A 85 6.93 4.78 -2.78
C ALA A 85 5.44 4.44 -2.74
N ALA A 86 4.58 5.44 -2.95
CA ALA A 86 3.15 5.27 -3.08
C ALA A 86 2.80 4.40 -4.31
N PHE A 87 3.54 4.53 -5.41
CA PHE A 87 3.42 3.61 -6.54
C PHE A 87 3.71 2.16 -6.17
N ARG A 88 4.80 1.89 -5.44
CA ARG A 88 5.14 0.53 -5.01
C ARG A 88 4.06 -0.08 -4.11
N ARG A 89 3.40 0.72 -3.27
CA ARG A 89 2.27 0.26 -2.46
C ARG A 89 1.08 -0.14 -3.33
N VAL A 90 0.65 0.72 -4.25
CA VAL A 90 -0.44 0.39 -5.18
C VAL A 90 -0.10 -0.82 -6.06
N LEU A 91 1.16 -0.91 -6.51
CA LEU A 91 1.66 -2.07 -7.26
C LEU A 91 1.61 -3.36 -6.44
N SER A 92 1.94 -3.30 -5.15
CA SER A 92 1.88 -4.45 -4.24
C SER A 92 0.44 -4.93 -4.03
N VAL A 93 -0.50 -4.01 -3.82
CA VAL A 93 -1.94 -4.32 -3.76
C VAL A 93 -2.38 -4.99 -5.06
N ALA A 94 -2.07 -4.39 -6.22
CA ALA A 94 -2.46 -4.96 -7.51
C ALA A 94 -1.82 -6.35 -7.77
N ARG A 95 -0.57 -6.56 -7.39
CA ARG A 95 0.14 -7.85 -7.51
C ARG A 95 -0.36 -8.93 -6.56
N SER A 96 -0.93 -8.55 -5.41
CA SER A 96 -1.62 -9.51 -4.54
C SER A 96 -2.82 -10.15 -5.25
N GLY A 97 -3.40 -9.45 -6.24
CA GLY A 97 -4.58 -9.85 -6.99
C GLY A 97 -5.87 -9.71 -6.19
N VAL A 98 -5.91 -8.91 -5.13
CA VAL A 98 -7.15 -8.58 -4.44
C VAL A 98 -8.14 -7.95 -5.44
N PRO A 99 -9.39 -8.40 -5.48
CA PRO A 99 -10.41 -7.78 -6.32
C PRO A 99 -10.87 -6.45 -5.67
N PRO A 100 -11.29 -5.44 -6.46
CA PRO A 100 -11.64 -4.12 -5.94
C PRO A 100 -12.73 -4.14 -4.86
N GLU A 101 -13.61 -5.14 -4.89
CA GLU A 101 -14.69 -5.31 -3.91
C GLU A 101 -14.16 -5.70 -2.52
N GLU A 102 -13.04 -6.43 -2.47
CA GLU A 102 -12.40 -6.86 -1.22
C GLU A 102 -11.50 -5.77 -0.62
N GLU A 103 -11.01 -4.83 -1.42
CA GLU A 103 -10.14 -3.72 -0.97
C GLU A 103 -10.81 -2.82 0.09
N ALA A 104 -12.14 -2.78 0.13
CA ALA A 104 -12.91 -1.95 1.07
C ALA A 104 -13.22 -2.63 2.40
N THR A 105 -12.87 -3.92 2.56
CA THR A 105 -13.20 -4.70 3.77
C THR A 105 -12.28 -4.35 4.94
N ASP A 106 -12.77 -4.51 6.17
CA ASP A 106 -11.96 -4.24 7.38
C ASP A 106 -10.80 -5.21 7.51
N ASP A 107 -10.99 -6.48 7.16
CA ASP A 107 -9.91 -7.47 7.12
C ASP A 107 -8.82 -7.06 6.12
N TRP A 108 -9.20 -6.55 4.94
CA TRP A 108 -8.20 -6.07 3.98
C TRP A 108 -7.43 -4.85 4.48
N ARG A 109 -8.11 -3.89 5.11
CA ARG A 109 -7.47 -2.73 5.75
C ARG A 109 -6.46 -3.16 6.82
N GLU A 110 -6.78 -4.19 7.58
CA GLU A 110 -5.85 -4.76 8.57
C GLU A 110 -4.65 -5.43 7.90
N ALA A 111 -4.86 -6.18 6.81
CA ALA A 111 -3.76 -6.73 6.02
C ALA A 111 -2.83 -5.62 5.46
N GLU A 112 -3.38 -4.53 4.91
CA GLU A 112 -2.59 -3.39 4.46
C GLU A 112 -1.84 -2.71 5.61
N ARG A 113 -2.47 -2.59 6.79
CA ARG A 113 -1.83 -2.04 7.99
C ARG A 113 -0.63 -2.88 8.44
N LEU A 114 -0.76 -4.21 8.46
CA LEU A 114 0.32 -5.13 8.77
C LEU A 114 1.45 -5.04 7.72
N ALA A 115 1.08 -4.96 6.44
CA ALA A 115 2.03 -4.81 5.33
C ALA A 115 2.82 -3.50 5.41
N PHE A 116 2.24 -2.42 5.93
CA PHE A 116 2.88 -1.10 5.99
C PHE A 116 4.22 -1.10 6.77
N ALA A 117 4.42 -2.04 7.70
CA ALA A 117 5.67 -2.19 8.45
C ALA A 117 6.80 -2.88 7.64
N LEU A 118 6.49 -3.39 6.44
CA LEU A 118 7.42 -4.07 5.55
C LEU A 118 8.01 -3.11 4.51
N PRO A 119 9.23 -3.41 4.01
CA PRO A 119 9.73 -2.81 2.78
C PRO A 119 8.73 -2.98 1.63
N GLU A 120 8.57 -1.97 0.78
CA GLU A 120 7.50 -1.95 -0.22
C GLU A 120 7.64 -3.03 -1.29
N ASP A 121 8.84 -3.57 -1.51
CA ASP A 121 9.07 -4.69 -2.44
C ASP A 121 8.60 -6.04 -1.86
N VAL A 122 8.45 -6.15 -0.53
CA VAL A 122 7.98 -7.37 0.15
C VAL A 122 6.46 -7.35 0.39
N GLN A 123 5.86 -6.16 0.47
CA GLN A 123 4.43 -5.98 0.77
C GLN A 123 3.52 -6.82 -0.12
N GLY A 124 3.78 -6.87 -1.44
CA GLY A 124 2.95 -7.66 -2.37
C GLY A 124 2.93 -9.16 -2.07
N VAL A 125 4.03 -9.72 -1.55
CA VAL A 125 4.10 -11.14 -1.15
C VAL A 125 3.26 -11.40 0.09
N PHE A 126 3.38 -10.52 1.10
CA PHE A 126 2.55 -10.62 2.31
C PHE A 126 1.06 -10.49 1.98
N LEU A 127 0.69 -9.49 1.18
CA LEU A 127 -0.71 -9.25 0.81
C LEU A 127 -1.32 -10.42 0.02
N LEU A 128 -0.55 -11.07 -0.86
CA LEU A 128 -0.98 -12.29 -1.55
C LEU A 128 -1.28 -13.43 -0.55
N LEU A 129 -0.41 -13.64 0.43
CA LEU A 129 -0.59 -14.66 1.46
C LEU A 129 -1.78 -14.32 2.36
N ALA A 130 -1.90 -13.07 2.80
CA ALA A 130 -3.00 -12.61 3.63
C ALA A 130 -4.35 -12.81 2.93
N ARG A 131 -4.49 -12.43 1.65
CA ARG A 131 -5.72 -12.67 0.87
C ARG A 131 -6.09 -14.16 0.83
N ALA A 132 -5.11 -15.03 0.56
CA ALA A 132 -5.35 -16.48 0.55
C ALA A 132 -5.74 -16.99 1.93
N ALA A 133 -5.13 -16.47 3.00
CA ALA A 133 -5.37 -16.89 4.37
C ALA A 133 -6.75 -16.42 4.89
N MET A 134 -7.16 -15.21 4.54
CA MET A 134 -8.48 -14.65 4.89
C MET A 134 -9.63 -15.50 4.31
N THR A 135 -9.41 -16.12 3.15
CA THR A 135 -10.42 -16.92 2.44
C THR A 135 -10.25 -18.43 2.65
N GLY A 136 -9.23 -18.86 3.42
CA GLY A 136 -8.89 -20.28 3.58
C GLY A 136 -8.46 -20.96 2.27
N ALA A 137 -8.04 -20.19 1.26
CA ALA A 137 -7.63 -20.70 -0.04
C ALA A 137 -6.29 -21.49 0.08
N PRO A 138 -5.99 -22.37 -0.90
CA PRO A 138 -4.69 -23.05 -0.98
C PRO A 138 -3.53 -22.06 -0.87
N CYS A 139 -2.49 -22.43 -0.12
CA CYS A 139 -1.28 -21.62 -0.03
C CYS A 139 -0.72 -21.35 -1.44
N PRO A 140 -0.43 -20.07 -1.79
CA PRO A 140 0.21 -19.74 -3.05
C PRO A 140 1.53 -20.49 -3.25
N ASP A 141 1.78 -20.94 -4.48
CA ASP A 141 3.01 -21.61 -4.88
C ASP A 141 4.18 -20.62 -5.08
N ASP A 142 5.40 -21.13 -5.18
CA ASP A 142 6.62 -20.35 -5.35
C ASP A 142 6.55 -19.49 -6.63
N ALA A 143 5.83 -19.94 -7.66
CA ALA A 143 5.61 -19.16 -8.88
C ALA A 143 4.70 -17.95 -8.65
N ALA A 144 3.62 -18.10 -7.87
CA ALA A 144 2.74 -17.00 -7.46
C ALA A 144 3.47 -16.01 -6.55
N LEU A 145 4.26 -16.51 -5.60
CA LEU A 145 5.11 -15.66 -4.74
C LEU A 145 6.15 -14.89 -5.58
N ALA A 146 6.75 -15.54 -6.57
CA ALA A 146 7.70 -14.90 -7.47
C ALA A 146 7.06 -13.80 -8.31
N ARG A 147 5.83 -14.01 -8.83
CA ARG A 147 5.06 -12.98 -9.54
C ARG A 147 4.70 -11.80 -8.62
N ALA A 148 4.28 -12.07 -7.38
CA ALA A 148 3.97 -11.01 -6.41
C ALA A 148 5.21 -10.18 -6.03
N TYR A 149 6.37 -10.83 -5.91
CA TYR A 149 7.65 -10.15 -5.69
C TYR A 149 8.18 -9.44 -6.96
N GLY A 150 7.76 -9.86 -8.15
CA GLY A 150 8.26 -9.36 -9.43
C GLY A 150 9.62 -9.94 -9.82
N THR A 151 9.83 -11.22 -9.54
CA THR A 151 11.06 -11.95 -9.88
C THR A 151 10.75 -13.22 -10.66
N HIS A 152 11.68 -13.68 -11.49
CA HIS A 152 11.64 -15.02 -12.09
C HIS A 152 12.29 -16.10 -11.21
N SER A 153 12.89 -15.73 -10.06
CA SER A 153 13.64 -16.67 -9.23
C SER A 153 12.77 -17.27 -8.11
N PRO A 154 12.48 -18.59 -8.13
CA PRO A 154 11.78 -19.26 -7.04
C PRO A 154 12.55 -19.15 -5.71
N GLY A 155 13.88 -19.21 -5.78
CA GLY A 155 14.73 -19.05 -4.60
C GLY A 155 14.60 -17.67 -3.94
N ARG A 156 14.43 -16.59 -4.72
CA ARG A 156 14.17 -15.25 -4.16
C ARG A 156 12.78 -15.16 -3.55
N ALA A 157 11.79 -15.84 -4.14
CA ALA A 157 10.44 -15.91 -3.59
C ALA A 157 10.41 -16.65 -2.24
N ARG A 158 11.06 -17.81 -2.12
CA ARG A 158 11.19 -18.54 -0.85
C ARG A 158 11.87 -17.73 0.25
N ARG A 159 12.89 -16.94 -0.09
CA ARG A 159 13.53 -16.03 0.88
C ARG A 159 12.56 -14.99 1.44
N GLN A 160 11.54 -14.59 0.69
CA GLN A 160 10.54 -13.65 1.21
C GLN A 160 9.68 -14.30 2.29
N LEU A 161 9.34 -15.59 2.17
CA LEU A 161 8.63 -16.32 3.22
C LEU A 161 9.45 -16.38 4.50
N THR A 162 10.73 -16.78 4.40
CA THR A 162 11.64 -16.80 5.55
C THR A 162 11.75 -15.42 6.20
N TYR A 163 11.89 -14.37 5.40
CA TYR A 163 11.94 -13.01 5.90
C TYR A 163 10.64 -12.59 6.63
N LEU A 164 9.47 -12.93 6.10
CA LEU A 164 8.18 -12.62 6.73
C LEU A 164 8.01 -13.36 8.07
N GLU A 165 8.50 -14.60 8.15
CA GLU A 165 8.52 -15.40 9.37
C GLU A 165 9.49 -14.83 10.41
N GLU A 166 10.71 -14.44 10.02
CA GLU A 166 11.68 -13.75 10.88
C GLU A 166 11.16 -12.41 11.42
N ARG A 167 10.27 -11.74 10.65
CA ARG A 167 9.58 -10.51 11.07
C ARG A 167 8.35 -10.76 11.95
N ASN A 168 8.06 -12.01 12.32
CA ASN A 168 6.88 -12.40 13.10
C ASN A 168 5.55 -11.93 12.48
N LEU A 169 5.46 -11.89 11.14
CA LEU A 169 4.19 -11.61 10.46
C LEU A 169 3.45 -12.87 10.07
N VAL A 170 4.17 -13.96 9.80
CA VAL A 170 3.58 -15.23 9.43
C VAL A 170 4.27 -16.39 10.14
N VAL A 171 3.56 -17.52 10.23
CA VAL A 171 4.13 -18.82 10.56
C VAL A 171 3.98 -19.70 9.33
N VAL A 172 5.08 -20.29 8.86
CA VAL A 172 5.08 -21.22 7.73
C VAL A 172 5.13 -22.64 8.27
N ARG A 173 4.19 -23.49 7.84
CA ARG A 173 4.14 -24.90 8.18
C ARG A 173 4.24 -25.73 6.92
N GLU A 174 5.19 -26.66 6.89
CA GLU A 174 5.30 -27.66 5.84
C GLU A 174 5.03 -29.05 6.42
N ASP A 175 4.22 -29.84 5.73
CA ASP A 175 4.01 -31.24 6.08
C ASP A 175 5.06 -32.15 5.42
N GLY A 176 5.11 -33.42 5.85
CA GLY A 176 6.04 -34.41 5.29
C GLY A 176 5.80 -34.77 3.81
N MET A 177 4.75 -34.22 3.19
CA MET A 177 4.43 -34.38 1.77
C MET A 177 4.81 -33.12 0.95
N GLY A 178 5.44 -32.13 1.58
CA GLY A 178 5.85 -30.89 0.92
C GLY A 178 4.70 -29.92 0.67
N ARG A 179 3.57 -30.06 1.38
CA ARG A 179 2.49 -29.08 1.34
C ARG A 179 2.73 -28.01 2.40
N ARG A 180 2.66 -26.75 1.98
CA ARG A 180 2.82 -25.56 2.80
C ARG A 180 1.47 -24.97 3.17
N ALA A 181 1.34 -24.56 4.42
CA ALA A 181 0.29 -23.70 4.95
C ALA A 181 0.94 -22.48 5.63
N VAL A 182 0.26 -21.34 5.60
CA VAL A 182 0.76 -20.08 6.15
C VAL A 182 -0.33 -19.46 7.02
N ALA A 183 0.01 -19.17 8.28
CA ALA A 183 -0.87 -18.46 9.21
C ALA A 183 -0.36 -17.02 9.41
N VAL A 184 -1.26 -16.03 9.41
CA VAL A 184 -0.91 -14.62 9.66
C VAL A 184 -0.97 -14.34 11.17
N ILE A 185 0.14 -13.93 11.75
CA ILE A 185 0.27 -13.71 13.20
C ILE A 185 -0.59 -12.52 13.65
N GLY A 186 -1.24 -12.67 14.80
CA GLY A 186 -2.14 -11.64 15.35
C GLY A 186 -3.55 -11.65 14.74
N THR A 187 -3.85 -12.61 13.87
CA THR A 187 -5.15 -12.79 13.23
C THR A 187 -5.62 -14.25 13.36
N ALA A 188 -6.82 -14.54 12.86
CA ALA A 188 -7.32 -15.92 12.70
C ALA A 188 -7.13 -16.46 11.28
N TRP A 189 -6.36 -15.77 10.42
CA TRP A 189 -6.26 -16.10 9.00
C TRP A 189 -5.20 -17.18 8.74
N GLU A 190 -5.60 -18.21 8.02
CA GLU A 190 -4.72 -19.32 7.64
C GLU A 190 -5.05 -19.86 6.25
N THR A 191 -4.02 -20.11 5.43
CA THR A 191 -4.20 -20.78 4.13
C THR A 191 -4.41 -22.29 4.31
N ALA A 192 -5.14 -22.91 3.38
CA ALA A 192 -5.18 -24.36 3.29
C ALA A 192 -3.81 -24.89 2.81
N ALA A 193 -3.40 -26.06 3.33
CA ALA A 193 -2.15 -26.69 2.94
C ALA A 193 -2.14 -27.08 1.46
N ALA A 194 -1.14 -26.61 0.71
CA ALA A 194 -1.02 -26.81 -0.73
C ALA A 194 0.43 -27.01 -1.17
N ALA A 195 0.67 -27.56 -2.36
CA ALA A 195 2.03 -27.72 -2.88
C ALA A 195 2.75 -26.37 -2.99
N SER A 196 3.98 -26.33 -2.48
CA SER A 196 4.85 -25.15 -2.53
C SER A 196 5.32 -24.80 -3.93
#